data_AF-C0QJ47-F1
#
_entry.id   AF-C0QJ47-F1
#
_cell.length_a   1.000
_cell.length_b   1.000
_cell.length_c   1.000
_cell.angle_alpha   90.00
_cell.angle_beta   90.00
_cell.angle_gamma   90.00
#
_symmetry.space_group_name_H-M   'P 1'
#
loop_
_entity.id
_entity.type
_entity.pdbx_description
1 polymer ?
#
loop_
_entity_poly.entity_id
_entity_poly.type
_entity_poly.pdbx_seq_one_letter_code
_entity_poly.pdbx_strand_id
1 'polypeptide(L)' 'MFKRLREKAKNSKGFTLIELMIVIAIIGILAAIAIPQFMTYKAKAYNAGSLSDLHNLRLEFEGYNATWDAYPN' A
#
# COMPACT_ATOMS: atom_id res chain seq x y z
N MET A 1 -14.38 -16.08 -50.03
CA MET A 1 -14.16 -16.32 -48.58
C MET A 1 -12.74 -15.97 -48.13
N PHE A 2 -11.69 -16.52 -48.76
CA PHE A 2 -10.28 -16.33 -48.35
C PHE A 2 -9.76 -14.88 -48.34
N LYS A 3 -10.28 -13.99 -49.19
CA LYS A 3 -9.88 -12.56 -49.21
C LYS A 3 -10.15 -11.85 -47.86
N ARG A 4 -11.25 -12.19 -47.19
CA ARG A 4 -11.65 -11.58 -45.90
C ARG A 4 -10.78 -12.03 -44.72
N LEU A 5 -10.18 -13.23 -44.82
CA LEU A 5 -9.28 -13.76 -43.78
C LEU A 5 -7.90 -13.05 -43.81
N ARG A 6 -7.37 -12.79 -45.00
CA ARG A 6 -6.10 -12.07 -45.20
C ARG A 6 -6.18 -10.60 -44.77
N GLU A 7 -7.36 -9.99 -44.89
CA GLU A 7 -7.62 -8.61 -44.50
C GLU A 7 -7.66 -8.43 -42.98
N LYS A 8 -8.24 -9.39 -42.24
CA LYS A 8 -8.20 -9.41 -40.77
C LYS A 8 -6.76 -9.57 -40.22
N ALA A 9 -5.95 -10.44 -40.82
CA ALA A 9 -4.55 -10.64 -40.42
C ALA A 9 -3.65 -9.43 -40.71
N LYS A 10 -4.04 -8.54 -41.63
CA LYS A 10 -3.31 -7.29 -41.91
C LYS A 10 -3.60 -6.19 -40.87
N ASN A 11 -4.69 -6.34 -40.10
CA ASN A 11 -5.12 -5.41 -39.06
C ASN A 11 -4.67 -5.82 -37.64
N SER A 12 -4.00 -6.97 -37.47
CA SER A 12 -3.33 -7.29 -36.21
C SER A 12 -2.02 -6.51 -36.13
N LYS A 13 -2.11 -5.23 -35.71
CA LYS A 13 -0.92 -4.46 -35.32
C LYS A 13 -0.38 -5.04 -34.01
N GLY A 14 0.88 -5.50 -34.02
CA GLY A 14 1.59 -5.93 -32.82
C GLY A 14 1.98 -4.74 -31.94
N PHE A 15 2.23 -5.01 -30.67
CA PHE A 15 2.76 -4.05 -29.70
C PHE A 15 4.25 -3.77 -29.98
N THR A 16 4.69 -2.53 -29.78
CA THR A 16 6.09 -2.15 -30.00
C THR A 16 6.93 -2.35 -28.75
N LEU A 17 8.22 -2.66 -28.91
CA LEU A 17 9.15 -2.72 -27.78
C LEU A 17 9.31 -1.35 -27.10
N ILE A 18 9.19 -0.26 -27.85
CA ILE A 18 9.28 1.11 -27.32
C ILE A 18 8.12 1.38 -26.34
N GLU A 19 6.90 0.98 -26.68
CA GLU A 19 5.76 1.10 -25.77
C GLU A 19 6.02 0.30 -24.47
N LEU A 20 6.60 -0.91 -24.57
CA LEU A 20 6.95 -1.69 -23.38
C LEU A 20 7.98 -0.98 -22.49
N MET A 21 9.03 -0.42 -23.11
CA MET A 21 10.12 0.23 -22.40
C MET A 21 9.65 1.46 -21.63
N ILE A 22 8.77 2.27 -22.21
CA ILE A 22 8.21 3.44 -21.54
C ILE A 22 7.35 3.00 -20.35
N VAL A 23 6.53 1.95 -20.50
CA VAL A 23 5.71 1.42 -19.41
C VAL A 23 6.59 0.94 -18.24
N ILE A 24 7.65 0.19 -18.52
CA ILE A 24 8.57 -0.30 -17.48
C ILE A 24 9.29 0.87 -16.81
N ALA A 25 9.70 1.89 -17.56
CA ALA A 25 10.33 3.08 -16.99
C ALA A 25 9.41 3.82 -16.02
N ILE A 26 8.14 4.02 -16.38
CA ILE A 26 7.14 4.68 -15.53
C ILE A 26 6.88 3.82 -14.27
N ILE A 27 6.67 2.51 -14.42
CA ILE A 27 6.45 1.60 -13.28
C ILE A 27 7.68 1.60 -12.35
N GLY A 28 8.89 1.62 -12.89
CA GLY A 28 10.13 1.67 -12.12
C GLY A 28 10.23 2.92 -11.26
N ILE A 29 9.92 4.10 -11.82
CA ILE A 29 9.91 5.37 -11.08
C ILE A 29 8.86 5.34 -9.97
N LEU A 30 7.64 4.88 -10.28
CA LEU A 30 6.56 4.78 -9.29
C LEU A 30 6.92 3.81 -8.17
N ALA A 31 7.47 2.64 -8.49
CA ALA A 31 7.86 1.64 -7.50
C ALA A 31 8.99 2.12 -6.59
N ALA A 32 9.98 2.83 -7.15
CA ALA A 32 11.11 3.38 -6.39
C ALA A 32 10.66 4.36 -5.28
N ILE A 33 9.59 5.12 -5.51
CA ILE A 33 9.02 6.05 -4.51
C ILE A 33 7.99 5.33 -3.61
N ALA A 34 7.12 4.52 -4.21
CA ALA A 34 5.99 3.92 -3.51
C ALA A 34 6.41 2.90 -2.45
N ILE A 35 7.43 2.07 -2.73
CA ILE A 35 7.87 1.02 -1.80
C ILE A 35 8.38 1.59 -0.46
N PRO A 36 9.39 2.49 -0.43
CA PRO A 36 9.88 3.04 0.85
C PRO A 36 8.83 3.89 1.57
N GLN A 37 8.00 4.62 0.82
CA GLN A 37 6.90 5.39 1.39
C GLN A 37 5.88 4.47 2.08
N PHE A 38 5.50 3.37 1.44
CA PHE A 38 4.56 2.40 2.01
C PHE A 38 5.14 1.72 3.26
N MET A 39 6.42 1.36 3.25
CA MET A 39 7.10 0.81 4.44
C MET A 39 7.05 1.78 5.62
N THR A 40 7.35 3.06 5.36
CA THR A 40 7.29 4.13 6.38
C THR A 40 5.87 4.32 6.89
N TYR A 41 4.88 4.31 5.99
CA TYR A 41 3.47 4.45 6.35
C TYR A 41 2.99 3.29 7.24
N LYS A 42 3.37 2.05 6.90
CA LYS A 42 3.05 0.88 7.72
C LYS A 42 3.67 0.97 9.12
N ALA A 43 4.94 1.39 9.21
CA ALA A 43 5.60 1.57 10.50
C ALA A 43 4.92 2.66 11.35
N LYS A 44 4.55 3.80 10.74
CA LYS A 44 3.79 4.86 11.41
C LYS A 44 2.43 4.37 11.91
N ALA A 45 1.71 3.60 11.08
CA ALA A 45 0.41 3.04 11.46
C ALA A 45 0.54 2.07 12.65
N TYR A 46 1.56 1.21 12.65
CA TYR A 46 1.84 0.30 13.76
C TYR A 46 2.14 1.08 15.05
N ASN A 47 3.04 2.07 15.00
CA ASN A 47 3.37 2.89 16.16
C ASN A 47 2.17 3.69 16.68
N ALA A 48 1.33 4.21 15.78
CA ALA A 48 0.11 4.91 16.16
C ALA A 48 -0.88 3.99 16.86
N GLY A 49 -1.03 2.74 16.39
CA GLY A 49 -1.83 1.71 17.05
C GLY A 49 -1.30 1.43 18.46
N SER A 50 -0.01 1.12 18.59
CA SER A 50 0.60 0.86 19.89
C SER A 50 0.49 2.05 20.86
N LEU A 51 0.63 3.29 20.36
CA LEU A 51 0.45 4.49 21.19
C LEU A 51 -1.00 4.62 21.68
N SER A 52 -1.97 4.33 20.82
CA SER A 52 -3.39 4.32 21.19
C SER A 52 -3.67 3.26 22.26
N ASP A 53 -3.09 2.07 22.11
CA ASP A 53 -3.26 0.98 23.09
C ASP A 53 -2.68 1.37 24.45
N LEU A 54 -1.47 1.94 24.47
CA LEU A 54 -0.85 2.45 25.71
C LEU A 54 -1.68 3.57 26.35
N HIS A 55 -2.24 4.45 25.54
CA HIS A 55 -3.11 5.51 26.03
C HIS A 55 -4.38 4.94 26.67
N ASN A 56 -4.99 3.93 26.06
CA ASN A 56 -6.17 3.26 26.61
C ASN A 56 -5.86 2.53 27.92
N LEU A 57 -4.74 1.80 27.98
CA LEU A 57 -4.29 1.14 29.21
C LEU A 57 -4.04 2.15 30.33
N ARG A 58 -3.44 3.30 30.01
CA ARG A 58 -3.23 4.38 30.97
C ARG A 58 -4.55 4.90 31.52
N LEU A 59 -5.54 5.16 30.65
CA LEU A 59 -6.86 5.61 31.07
C LEU A 59 -7.55 4.59 31.99
N GLU A 60 -7.40 3.30 31.69
CA GLU A 60 -7.95 2.22 32.52
C GLU A 60 -7.31 2.20 33.91
N PHE A 61 -5.98 2.31 34.00
CA PHE A 61 -5.27 2.39 35.28
C PHE A 61 -5.60 3.65 36.07
N GLU A 62 -5.71 4.80 35.41
CA GLU A 62 -6.16 6.05 36.04
C GLU A 62 -7.61 5.92 36.55
N GLY A 63 -8.49 5.26 35.79
CA GLY A 63 -9.87 4.98 36.21
C GLY A 63 -9.95 4.02 37.41
N TYR A 64 -9.10 2.98 37.43
CA TYR A 64 -9.01 2.06 38.55
C TYR A 64 -8.53 2.78 39.81
N ASN A 65 -7.45 3.57 39.70
CA ASN A 65 -6.94 4.34 40.82
C ASN A 65 -7.95 5.38 41.34
N ALA A 66 -8.69 6.05 40.46
CA ALA A 66 -9.76 6.96 40.87
C ALA A 66 -10.91 6.26 41.62
N THR A 67 -11.12 4.97 41.37
CA THR A 67 -12.20 4.19 42.01
C THR A 67 -11.77 3.52 43.31
N TRP A 68 -10.54 3.00 43.36
CA TRP A 68 -10.05 2.14 44.44
C TRP A 68 -8.90 2.75 45.27
N ASP A 69 -8.46 3.97 44.93
CA ASP A 69 -7.31 4.68 45.54
C ASP A 69 -6.01 3.85 45.58
N ALA A 70 -5.88 2.94 44.62
CA ALA A 70 -4.74 2.06 44.43
C ALA A 70 -4.62 1.68 42.95
N TYR A 71 -3.42 1.33 42.48
CA TYR A 71 -3.21 0.79 41.12
C TYR A 71 -3.41 -0.73 41.06
N PRO A 72 -3.81 -1.30 39.90
CA PRO A 72 -3.90 -2.75 39.74
C PRO A 72 -2.53 -3.41 39.84
N ASN A 73 -2.49 -4.62 40.39
CA ASN A 73 -1.27 -5.41 40.64
C ASN A 73 -0.80 -6.18 39.41
#